data_AF-A0AAD4G9Y4-F1
#
_entry.id   AF-A0AAD4G9Y4-F1
#
_cell.length_a   1.000
_cell.length_b   1.000
_cell.length_c   1.000
_cell.angle_alpha   90.00
_cell.angle_beta   90.00
_cell.angle_gamma   90.00
#
_symmetry.space_group_name_H-M   'P 1'
#
loop_
_entity.id
_entity.type
_entity.pdbx_description
1 polymer ?
#
loop_
_entity_poly.entity_id
_entity_poly.type
_entity_poly.pdbx_seq_one_letter_code
_entity_poly.pdbx_strand_id
1 'polypeptide(L)' 'RNGRKIDELKMKLGRIKDHTVYEGEIVGMILAVELLRRHRGVVGTVSLGLDNKAAILATGAFKSGPGHYLMDIFHDALR' A
#
# COMPACT_ATOMS: atom_id res chain seq x y z
N ARG A 1 15.72 -13.77 -6.10
CA ARG A 1 17.18 -13.60 -6.36
C ARG A 1 17.92 -14.12 -5.12
N ASN A 2 18.90 -15.02 -5.25
CA ASN A 2 19.59 -15.75 -4.15
C ASN A 2 18.73 -16.69 -3.28
N GLY A 3 17.84 -17.50 -3.86
CA GLY A 3 17.13 -18.55 -3.10
C GLY A 3 16.13 -18.06 -2.03
N ARG A 4 16.10 -16.77 -1.69
CA ARG A 4 15.03 -16.14 -0.92
C ARG A 4 13.75 -16.18 -1.76
N LYS A 5 12.74 -16.89 -1.26
CA LYS A 5 11.36 -16.70 -1.72
C LYS A 5 11.01 -15.24 -1.53
N ILE A 6 10.75 -14.57 -2.64
CA ILE A 6 10.14 -13.25 -2.63
C ILE A 6 8.66 -13.53 -2.75
N ASP A 7 7.93 -13.32 -1.67
CA ASP A 7 6.49 -13.33 -1.74
C ASP A 7 6.03 -12.11 -2.54
N GLU A 8 5.20 -12.35 -3.55
CA GLU A 8 4.65 -11.33 -4.43
C GLU A 8 3.13 -11.30 -4.25
N LEU A 9 2.58 -10.09 -4.12
CA LEU A 9 1.14 -9.88 -4.05
C LEU A 9 0.71 -8.93 -5.16
N LYS A 10 -0.44 -9.20 -5.78
CA LYS A 10 -0.99 -8.41 -6.90
C LYS A 10 -2.44 -8.06 -6.62
N MET A 11 -2.79 -6.81 -6.87
CA MET A 11 -4.17 -6.32 -6.85
C MET A 11 -4.56 -5.87 -8.25
N LYS A 12 -5.74 -6.29 -8.72
CA LYS A 12 -6.28 -5.88 -10.02
C LYS A 12 -7.19 -4.67 -9.82
N LEU A 13 -6.79 -3.52 -10.38
CA LEU A 13 -7.52 -2.26 -10.23
C LEU A 13 -8.41 -1.93 -11.44
N GLY A 14 -8.17 -2.53 -12.60
CA GLY A 14 -8.88 -2.22 -13.84
C GLY A 14 -7.97 -1.53 -14.86
N ARG A 15 -8.52 -0.64 -15.68
CA ARG A 15 -7.76 -0.02 -16.78
C ARG A 15 -6.93 1.14 -16.24
N ILE A 16 -5.70 1.30 -16.76
CA ILE A 16 -4.76 2.32 -16.30
C ILE A 16 -5.33 3.76 -16.33
N LYS A 17 -6.21 4.07 -17.29
CA LYS A 17 -6.83 5.39 -17.43
C LYS A 17 -7.85 5.74 -16.33
N ASP A 18 -8.30 4.72 -15.59
CA ASP A 18 -9.27 4.88 -14.50
C ASP A 18 -8.56 5.13 -13.15
N HIS A 19 -7.21 5.14 -13.14
CA HIS A 19 -6.39 5.27 -11.93
C HIS A 19 -5.30 6.33 -12.08
N THR A 20 -4.95 6.93 -10.97
CA THR A 20 -3.86 7.90 -10.84
C THR A 20 -2.59 7.25 -10.27
N VAL A 21 -1.44 7.90 -10.46
CA VAL A 21 -0.17 7.49 -9.80
C VAL A 21 -0.36 7.44 -8.27
N TYR A 22 -1.17 8.34 -7.72
CA TYR A 22 -1.52 8.38 -6.31
C TYR A 22 -2.23 7.10 -5.84
N GLU A 23 -3.22 6.61 -6.59
CA GLU A 23 -3.93 5.36 -6.27
C GLU A 23 -3.01 4.14 -6.37
N GLY A 24 -2.07 4.14 -7.33
CA GLY A 24 -1.04 3.11 -7.46
C GLY A 24 -0.13 3.00 -6.24
N GLU A 25 0.29 4.15 -5.68
CA GLU A 25 1.11 4.22 -4.47
C GLU A 25 0.37 3.68 -3.23
N ILE A 26 -0.90 4.04 -3.05
CA ILE A 26 -1.72 3.52 -1.94
C ILE A 26 -1.87 2.00 -2.05
N VAL A 27 -2.09 1.49 -3.27
CA VAL A 27 -2.17 0.04 -3.49
C VAL A 27 -0.84 -0.64 -3.17
N GLY A 28 0.30 -0.02 -3.50
CA GLY A 28 1.61 -0.49 -3.07
C GLY A 28 1.72 -0.63 -1.54
N MET A 29 1.23 0.37 -0.80
CA MET A 29 1.21 0.32 0.67
C MET A 29 0.31 -0.80 1.21
N ILE A 30 -0.90 -0.96 0.68
CA ILE A 30 -1.84 -2.03 1.08
C ILE A 30 -1.18 -3.40 0.87
N LEU A 31 -0.58 -3.62 -0.31
CA LEU A 31 0.08 -4.87 -0.64
C LEU A 31 1.28 -5.15 0.26
N ALA A 32 2.05 -4.11 0.61
CA ALA A 32 3.19 -4.24 1.50
C ALA A 32 2.75 -4.63 2.93
N VAL A 33 1.70 -4.02 3.46
CA VAL A 33 1.17 -4.37 4.78
C VAL A 33 0.62 -5.80 4.80
N GLU A 34 -0.10 -6.21 3.76
CA GLU A 34 -0.59 -7.59 3.64
C GLU A 34 0.57 -8.61 3.56
N LEU A 35 1.66 -8.28 2.86
CA LEU A 35 2.87 -9.10 2.86
C LEU A 35 3.47 -9.22 4.26
N LEU A 36 3.55 -8.12 5.01
CA LEU A 36 4.05 -8.14 6.40
C LEU A 36 3.17 -9.03 7.30
N ARG A 37 1.84 -8.94 7.18
CA ARG A 37 0.89 -9.79 7.94
C ARG A 37 1.09 -11.28 7.69
N ARG A 38 1.40 -11.67 6.45
CA ARG A 38 1.65 -13.08 6.09
C ARG A 38 2.95 -13.61 6.69
N HIS A 39 3.90 -12.74 7.00
CA HIS A 39 5.18 -13.12 7.60
C HIS A 39 5.09 -13.08 9.12
N ARG A 40 4.84 -14.24 9.74
CA ARG A 40 4.77 -14.42 11.21
C ARG A 40 6.05 -14.06 12.00
N GLY A 41 7.12 -13.63 11.32
CA GLY A 41 8.41 -13.29 11.93
C GLY A 41 8.74 -11.80 11.94
N VAL A 42 7.84 -10.93 11.44
CA VAL A 42 8.05 -9.49 11.50
C VAL A 42 7.72 -9.00 12.91
N VAL A 43 8.74 -8.59 13.65
CA VAL A 43 8.61 -8.06 15.02
C VAL A 43 9.28 -6.69 15.07
N GLY A 44 8.61 -5.71 15.66
CA GLY A 44 9.11 -4.34 15.81
C GLY A 44 8.64 -3.38 14.71
N THR A 45 9.28 -2.22 14.65
CA THR A 45 8.92 -1.14 13.72
C THR A 45 9.34 -1.48 12.30
N VAL A 46 8.42 -1.34 11.35
CA VAL A 46 8.71 -1.44 9.91
C VAL A 46 8.56 -0.07 9.28
N SER A 47 9.55 0.32 8.46
CA SER A 47 9.52 1.54 7.67
C SER A 47 9.18 1.21 6.22
N LEU A 48 8.15 1.85 5.69
CA LEU A 48 7.81 1.80 4.27
C LEU A 48 8.30 3.09 3.59
N GLY A 49 9.14 2.96 2.57
CA GLY A 49 9.56 4.07 1.73
C GLY A 49 8.61 4.25 0.56
N LEU A 50 8.12 5.48 0.37
CA LEU A 50 7.28 5.89 -0.76
C LEU A 50 8.01 6.99 -1.52
N ASP A 51 7.88 7.03 -2.84
CA ASP A 51 8.50 8.07 -3.66
C ASP A 51 7.57 9.27 -3.90
N ASN A 52 6.27 9.09 -3.70
CA ASN A 52 5.27 10.12 -3.95
C ASN A 52 4.94 10.91 -2.69
N LYS A 53 5.41 12.17 -2.64
CA LYS A 53 5.09 13.12 -1.56
C LYS A 53 3.58 13.27 -1.33
N ALA A 54 2.75 13.18 -2.37
CA ALA A 54 1.30 13.26 -2.22
C ALA A 54 0.72 12.02 -1.50
N ALA A 55 1.27 10.83 -1.76
CA ALA A 55 0.90 9.61 -1.04
C ALA A 55 1.30 9.68 0.43
N ILE A 56 2.53 10.14 0.72
CA ILE A 56 3.01 10.37 2.10
C ILE A 56 2.08 11.36 2.84
N LEU A 57 1.79 12.52 2.23
CA LEU A 57 0.93 13.53 2.85
C LEU A 57 -0.51 13.03 3.06
N ALA A 58 -1.03 12.19 2.18
CA ALA A 58 -2.37 11.62 2.33
C ALA A 58 -2.48 10.63 3.49
N THR A 59 -1.38 9.98 3.91
CA THR A 59 -1.40 9.15 5.12
C THR A 59 -1.67 9.96 6.39
N GLY A 60 -1.32 11.25 6.39
CA GLY A 60 -1.60 12.18 7.49
C GLY A 60 -2.84 13.06 7.30
N ALA A 61 -3.47 13.05 6.13
CA ALA A 61 -4.57 13.96 5.79
C ALA A 61 -5.81 13.21 5.31
N PHE A 62 -6.88 13.24 6.10
CA PHE A 62 -8.22 12.84 5.70
C PHE A 62 -8.80 13.89 4.73
N LYS A 63 -8.42 13.83 3.45
CA LYS A 63 -9.06 14.63 2.40
C LYS A 63 -9.98 13.76 1.56
N SER A 64 -11.26 14.13 1.51
CA SER A 64 -12.23 13.52 0.61
C SER A 64 -11.88 13.81 -0.85
N GLY A 65 -11.58 12.76 -1.62
CA GLY A 65 -11.26 12.84 -3.04
C GLY A 65 -11.32 11.45 -3.70
N PRO A 66 -11.19 11.37 -5.04
CA PRO A 66 -11.03 10.10 -5.75
C PRO A 66 -9.87 9.29 -5.14
N GLY A 67 -10.09 8.01 -4.85
CA GLY A 67 -9.09 7.14 -4.19
C GLY A 67 -9.23 7.02 -2.67
N HIS A 68 -10.13 7.75 -2.00
CA HIS A 68 -10.35 7.64 -0.55
C HIS A 68 -10.70 6.22 -0.10
N TYR A 69 -11.45 5.47 -0.91
CA TYR A 69 -11.78 4.07 -0.63
C TYR A 69 -10.54 3.18 -0.47
N LEU A 70 -9.42 3.52 -1.12
CA LEU A 70 -8.15 2.79 -0.94
C LEU A 70 -7.48 3.15 0.39
N MET A 71 -7.62 4.39 0.85
CA MET A 71 -7.18 4.78 2.18
C MET A 71 -7.99 4.07 3.27
N ASP A 72 -9.29 3.88 3.07
CA ASP A 72 -10.13 3.09 3.98
C ASP A 72 -9.63 1.63 4.05
N ILE A 73 -9.36 1.01 2.89
CA ILE A 73 -8.77 -0.34 2.83
C ILE A 73 -7.39 -0.38 3.50
N PHE A 74 -6.56 0.65 3.31
CA PHE A 74 -5.24 0.73 3.94
C PHE A 74 -5.34 0.83 5.47
N HIS A 75 -6.23 1.66 6.00
CA HIS A 75 -6.46 1.76 7.43
C HIS A 75 -7.00 0.45 8.03
N ASP A 76 -7.91 -0.23 7.32
CA ASP A 76 -8.37 -1.56 7.73
C ASP A 76 -7.26 -2.61 7.67
N ALA A 77 -6.33 -2.50 6.72
CA ALA A 77 -5.13 -3.33 6.66
C ALA A 77 -4.11 -3.02 7.77
N LEU A 78 -4.26 -1.93 8.53
CA LEU A 78 -3.40 -1.64 9.69
C LEU A 78 -4.00 -2.08 11.03
N ARG A 79 -5.30 -2.36 11.10
CA ARG A 79 -5.99 -2.89 12.30
C ARG A 79 -5.68 -4.34 12.60
#